data_AF-A0AAE3II63-F1
#
_entry.id   AF-A0AAE3II63-F1
#
_cell.length_a   1.000
_cell.length_b   1.000
_cell.length_c   1.000
_cell.angle_alpha   90.00
_cell.angle_beta   90.00
_cell.angle_gamma   90.00
#
_symmetry.space_group_name_H-M   'P 1'
#
loop_
_entity.id
_entity.type
_entity.pdbx_description
1 polymer ?
#
loop_
_entity_poly.entity_id
_entity_poly.type
_entity_poly.pdbx_seq_one_letter_code
_entity_poly.pdbx_strand_id
1 'polypeptide(L)'
;MSGKANETISLFISKLSETTGYKYLKSSRSLKKTIGQIVFEVIFFSSKWNDDNNIEINADFRVSYKKYGAASTIHSIVACKSFQSGKEYWYDISNKDKFEEILKYFEMELQTTAVDLSNRFDKDFKDACQYLLEEKFSEYHVFFDFLIDVLGEESVMYRVNEFIEQLSDSDKQQIADYKKGVRNKSWMLNRSNMRFVVDN
;
A
#
# COMPACT_ATOMS: atom_id res chain seq x y z
N MET A 1 -10.82 23.01 3.93
CA MET A 1 -11.54 21.90 4.57
C MET A 1 -12.19 22.45 5.82
N SER A 2 -13.50 22.30 5.95
CA SER A 2 -14.28 22.81 7.07
C SER A 2 -14.04 22.03 8.38
N GLY A 3 -14.51 22.57 9.50
CA GLY A 3 -14.43 21.91 10.81
C GLY A 3 -15.17 20.56 10.83
N LYS A 4 -16.40 20.54 10.32
CA LYS A 4 -17.23 19.32 10.24
C LYS A 4 -16.57 18.23 9.41
N ALA A 5 -16.02 18.55 8.23
CA ALA A 5 -15.35 17.56 7.38
C ALA A 5 -14.15 16.90 8.11
N ASN A 6 -13.36 17.70 8.82
CA ASN A 6 -12.24 17.18 9.62
C ASN A 6 -12.69 16.29 10.78
N GLU A 7 -13.78 16.66 11.46
CA GLU A 7 -14.36 15.89 12.56
C GLU A 7 -14.93 14.56 12.07
N THR A 8 -15.68 14.57 10.96
CA THR A 8 -16.24 13.36 10.35
C THR A 8 -15.14 12.39 9.92
N ILE A 9 -14.10 12.87 9.22
CA ILE A 9 -12.95 12.03 8.83
C ILE A 9 -12.21 11.50 10.06
N SER A 10 -12.02 12.33 11.09
CA SER A 10 -11.33 11.91 12.32
C SER A 10 -12.11 10.85 13.07
N LEU A 11 -13.44 10.97 13.12
CA LEU A 11 -14.33 9.97 13.71
C LEU A 11 -14.28 8.65 12.91
N PHE A 12 -14.30 8.74 11.58
CA PHE A 12 -14.19 7.58 10.69
C PHE A 12 -12.92 6.77 10.99
N ILE A 13 -11.76 7.44 10.99
CA ILE A 13 -10.47 6.78 11.23
C ILE A 13 -10.38 6.28 12.68
N SER A 14 -10.95 6.99 13.65
CA SER A 14 -10.95 6.55 15.06
C SER A 14 -11.74 5.26 15.23
N LYS A 15 -12.90 5.12 14.58
CA LYS A 15 -13.68 3.86 14.60
C LYS A 15 -12.90 2.71 13.96
N LEU A 16 -12.25 2.94 12.82
CA LEU A 16 -11.37 1.92 12.21
C LEU A 16 -10.17 1.56 13.10
N SER A 17 -9.63 2.52 13.87
CA SER A 17 -8.57 2.28 14.85
C SER A 17 -9.02 1.29 15.92
N GLU A 18 -10.24 1.46 16.45
CA GLU A 18 -10.83 0.56 17.44
C GLU A 18 -11.02 -0.85 16.88
N THR A 19 -11.58 -0.97 15.68
CA THR A 19 -11.86 -2.27 15.05
C THR A 19 -10.59 -3.02 14.62
N THR A 20 -9.58 -2.32 14.12
CA THR A 20 -8.33 -2.95 13.64
C THR A 20 -7.28 -3.16 14.74
N GLY A 21 -7.38 -2.43 15.85
CA GLY A 21 -6.34 -2.37 16.89
C GLY A 21 -5.08 -1.60 16.47
N TYR A 22 -5.07 -0.97 15.29
CA TYR A 22 -3.96 -0.15 14.84
C TYR A 22 -4.00 1.21 15.53
N LYS A 23 -2.84 1.80 15.82
CA LYS A 23 -2.76 3.13 16.45
C LYS A 23 -3.12 4.23 15.45
N TYR A 24 -4.11 5.06 15.78
CA TYR A 24 -4.41 6.26 15.01
C TYR A 24 -3.38 7.39 15.24
N LEU A 25 -2.72 7.80 14.17
CA LEU A 25 -1.82 8.95 14.08
C LEU A 25 -2.56 10.13 13.43
N LYS A 26 -3.10 11.03 14.27
CA LYS A 26 -3.88 12.20 13.82
C LYS A 26 -3.12 13.13 12.87
N SER A 27 -1.82 13.32 13.11
CA SER A 27 -0.97 14.23 12.31
C SER A 27 -0.82 13.81 10.85
N SER A 28 -0.82 12.50 10.60
CA SER A 28 -0.65 11.90 9.27
C SER A 28 -1.95 11.32 8.70
N ARG A 29 -3.06 11.42 9.45
CA ARG A 29 -4.33 10.74 9.15
C ARG A 29 -4.08 9.27 8.77
N SER A 30 -3.35 8.55 9.62
CA SER A 30 -2.99 7.16 9.34
C SER A 30 -3.22 6.22 10.52
N LEU A 31 -3.53 4.96 10.21
CA LEU A 31 -3.53 3.87 11.17
C LEU A 31 -2.21 3.12 11.04
N LYS A 32 -1.53 2.87 12.17
CA LYS A 32 -0.19 2.26 12.17
C LYS A 32 -0.06 1.10 13.14
N LYS A 33 0.55 0.01 12.68
CA LYS A 33 1.05 -1.10 13.50
C LYS A 33 2.51 -1.38 13.14
N THR A 34 3.30 -1.82 14.12
CA THR A 34 4.72 -2.11 13.92
C THR A 34 5.04 -3.45 14.55
N ILE A 35 5.65 -4.33 13.77
CA ILE A 35 6.03 -5.69 14.17
C ILE A 35 7.51 -5.84 13.81
N GLY A 36 8.37 -5.81 14.83
CA GLY A 36 9.82 -5.77 14.64
C GLY A 36 10.26 -4.67 13.66
N GLN A 37 10.82 -5.10 12.52
CA GLN A 37 11.32 -4.23 11.47
C GLN A 37 10.27 -3.85 10.40
N ILE A 38 9.06 -4.41 10.47
CA ILE A 38 7.98 -4.12 9.53
C ILE A 38 7.02 -3.11 10.12
N VAL A 39 6.61 -2.17 9.29
CA VAL A 39 5.60 -1.16 9.61
C VAL A 39 4.44 -1.31 8.64
N PHE A 40 3.24 -1.48 9.20
CA PHE A 40 1.98 -1.52 8.48
C PHE A 40 1.30 -0.17 8.67
N GLU A 41 0.93 0.49 7.57
CA GLU A 41 0.29 1.79 7.61
C GLU A 41 -0.88 1.85 6.63
N VAL A 42 -2.04 2.30 7.10
CA VAL A 42 -3.19 2.69 6.27
C VAL A 42 -3.24 4.21 6.29
N ILE A 43 -3.02 4.85 5.15
CA ILE A 43 -2.98 6.30 5.00
C ILE A 43 -4.28 6.76 4.38
N PHE A 44 -4.97 7.69 5.04
CA PHE A 44 -6.24 8.22 4.56
C PHE A 44 -6.04 9.58 3.88
N PHE A 45 -6.58 9.68 2.67
CA PHE A 45 -6.62 10.89 1.87
C PHE A 45 -8.04 11.44 1.87
N SER A 46 -8.16 12.74 1.64
CA SER A 46 -9.45 13.41 1.54
C SER A 46 -9.42 14.38 0.37
N SER A 47 -10.54 14.51 -0.34
CA SER A 47 -10.62 15.39 -1.50
C SER A 47 -10.36 16.85 -1.12
N LYS A 48 -9.64 17.58 -1.99
CA LYS A 48 -9.40 19.01 -1.83
C LYS A 48 -10.69 19.84 -1.91
N TRP A 49 -11.75 19.26 -2.47
CA TRP A 49 -13.06 19.86 -2.65
C TRP A 49 -14.03 19.54 -1.51
N ASN A 50 -13.57 18.87 -0.44
CA ASN A 50 -14.43 18.58 0.71
C ASN A 50 -14.96 19.85 1.36
N ASP A 51 -16.27 19.87 1.59
CA ASP A 51 -17.00 20.88 2.34
C ASP A 51 -17.97 20.22 3.35
N ASP A 52 -18.87 21.00 3.94
CA ASP A 52 -19.81 20.50 4.95
C ASP A 52 -20.90 19.56 4.39
N ASN A 53 -21.07 19.52 3.07
CA ASN A 53 -22.10 18.76 2.37
C ASN A 53 -21.52 17.63 1.51
N ASN A 54 -20.24 17.72 1.11
CA ASN A 54 -19.52 16.67 0.43
C ASN A 54 -18.19 16.36 1.15
N ILE A 55 -18.10 15.18 1.77
CA ILE A 55 -16.95 14.70 2.53
C ILE A 55 -16.53 13.37 1.91
N GLU A 56 -15.46 13.42 1.15
CA GLU A 56 -14.88 12.30 0.43
C GLU A 56 -13.57 11.81 1.08
N ILE A 57 -13.38 10.51 1.13
CA ILE A 57 -12.18 9.84 1.67
C ILE A 57 -11.69 8.73 0.74
N ASN A 58 -10.39 8.45 0.76
CA ASN A 58 -9.80 7.26 0.15
C ASN A 58 -8.63 6.80 1.05
N ALA A 59 -8.14 5.58 0.88
CA ALA A 59 -6.97 5.11 1.62
C ALA A 59 -6.05 4.20 0.80
N ASP A 60 -4.77 4.25 1.15
CA ASP A 60 -3.77 3.29 0.71
C ASP A 60 -3.24 2.50 1.89
N PHE A 61 -3.00 1.21 1.69
CA PHE A 61 -2.24 0.36 2.59
C PHE A 61 -0.80 0.22 2.13
N ARG A 62 0.14 0.33 3.07
CA ARG A 62 1.58 0.23 2.82
C ARG A 62 2.26 -0.63 3.88
N VAL A 63 3.21 -1.43 3.41
CA VAL A 63 4.13 -2.21 4.23
C VAL A 63 5.52 -1.66 4.01
N SER A 64 6.19 -1.24 5.07
CA SER A 64 7.55 -0.71 5.01
C SER A 64 8.52 -1.57 5.81
N TYR A 65 9.71 -1.79 5.26
CA TYR A 65 10.79 -2.52 5.91
C TYR A 65 11.90 -1.56 6.35
N LYS A 66 12.07 -1.43 7.67
CA LYS A 66 13.01 -0.47 8.26
C LYS A 66 14.47 -0.68 7.86
N LYS A 67 14.83 -1.89 7.40
CA LYS A 67 16.17 -2.18 6.86
C LYS A 67 16.52 -1.31 5.65
N TYR A 68 15.52 -0.89 4.88
CA TYR A 68 15.70 -0.04 3.70
C TYR A 68 15.55 1.46 3.99
N GLY A 69 15.28 1.84 5.25
CA GLY A 69 15.18 3.23 5.69
C GLY A 69 13.99 3.49 6.60
N ALA A 70 13.78 4.76 6.96
CA ALA A 70 12.65 5.14 7.80
C ALA A 70 11.32 4.85 7.09
N ALA A 71 10.33 4.32 7.82
CA ALA A 71 9.02 3.93 7.28
C ALA A 71 8.23 5.10 6.65
N SER A 72 8.62 6.35 6.91
CA SER A 72 8.06 7.53 6.26
C SER A 72 8.61 7.78 4.85
N THR A 73 9.55 6.96 4.37
CA THR A 73 10.22 7.14 3.08
C THR A 73 9.73 6.13 2.05
N ILE A 74 9.58 6.58 0.81
CA ILE A 74 9.16 5.73 -0.31
C ILE A 74 10.10 4.54 -0.54
N HIS A 75 11.39 4.72 -0.25
CA HIS A 75 12.41 3.69 -0.42
C HIS A 75 12.18 2.47 0.49
N SER A 76 11.59 2.68 1.66
CA SER A 76 11.32 1.61 2.63
C SER A 76 10.08 0.77 2.31
N ILE A 77 9.21 1.22 1.39
CA ILE A 77 7.97 0.52 1.05
C ILE A 77 8.29 -0.76 0.29
N VAL A 78 7.81 -1.90 0.76
CA VAL A 78 8.05 -3.23 0.16
C VAL A 78 6.79 -3.89 -0.40
N ALA A 79 5.62 -3.38 -0.02
CA ALA A 79 4.33 -3.78 -0.58
C ALA A 79 3.31 -2.65 -0.37
N CYS A 80 2.35 -2.51 -1.27
CA CYS A 80 1.26 -1.56 -1.16
C CYS A 80 -0.02 -2.05 -1.86
N LYS A 81 -1.17 -1.62 -1.35
CA LYS A 81 -2.49 -1.85 -1.96
C LYS A 81 -3.29 -0.55 -1.88
N SER A 82 -3.89 -0.12 -2.98
CA SER A 82 -4.81 1.03 -2.98
C SER A 82 -6.23 0.52 -2.83
N PHE A 83 -7.00 1.11 -1.90
CA PHE A 83 -8.40 0.74 -1.69
C PHE A 83 -9.30 1.54 -2.64
N GLN A 84 -9.07 1.47 -3.94
CA GLN A 84 -9.91 2.17 -4.92
C GLN A 84 -11.17 1.35 -5.23
N SER A 85 -12.32 2.00 -5.24
CA SER A 85 -13.50 1.41 -5.87
C SER A 85 -13.28 1.42 -7.38
N GLY A 86 -13.54 0.31 -8.07
CA GLY A 86 -13.29 0.18 -9.52
C GLY A 86 -14.08 1.15 -10.43
N LYS A 87 -14.88 2.08 -9.86
CA LYS A 87 -15.66 3.09 -10.58
C LYS A 87 -15.37 4.52 -10.14
N GLU A 88 -15.06 4.76 -8.86
CA GLU A 88 -14.83 6.08 -8.29
C GLU A 88 -13.61 6.10 -7.35
N TYR A 89 -12.79 7.15 -7.48
CA TYR A 89 -11.56 7.31 -6.70
C TYR A 89 -11.81 7.72 -5.24
N TRP A 90 -13.00 8.22 -4.91
CA TRP A 90 -13.35 8.76 -3.60
C TRP A 90 -14.60 8.10 -3.06
N TYR A 91 -14.59 7.75 -1.77
CA TYR A 91 -15.77 7.29 -1.04
C TYR A 91 -16.43 8.46 -0.33
N ASP A 92 -17.71 8.65 -0.58
CA ASP A 92 -18.52 9.68 0.08
C ASP A 92 -18.95 9.21 1.49
N ILE A 93 -18.67 10.02 2.50
CA ILE A 93 -19.06 9.82 3.92
C ILE A 93 -19.83 11.02 4.49
N SER A 94 -20.49 11.80 3.62
CA SER A 94 -21.09 13.10 3.97
C SER A 94 -22.31 13.03 4.89
N ASN A 95 -23.01 11.91 4.86
CA ASN A 95 -24.19 11.66 5.68
C ASN A 95 -24.06 10.33 6.43
N LYS A 96 -24.97 10.11 7.38
CA LYS A 96 -24.91 8.97 8.30
C LYS A 96 -24.92 7.62 7.56
N ASP A 97 -25.83 7.43 6.62
CA ASP A 97 -26.00 6.14 5.93
C ASP A 97 -24.74 5.80 5.11
N LYS A 98 -24.23 6.79 4.36
CA LYS A 98 -22.99 6.67 3.59
C LYS A 98 -21.79 6.42 4.50
N PHE A 99 -21.68 7.16 5.61
CA PHE A 99 -20.63 6.98 6.59
C PHE A 99 -20.61 5.55 7.14
N GLU A 100 -21.77 5.02 7.54
CA GLU A 100 -21.88 3.67 8.12
C GLU A 100 -21.60 2.57 7.07
N GLU A 101 -22.10 2.73 5.85
CA GLU A 101 -21.82 1.81 4.74
C GLU A 101 -20.33 1.73 4.43
N ILE A 102 -19.69 2.88 4.21
CA ILE A 102 -18.27 2.96 3.87
C ILE A 102 -17.41 2.52 5.06
N LEU A 103 -17.82 2.80 6.29
CA LEU A 103 -17.12 2.32 7.48
C LEU A 103 -17.10 0.79 7.50
N LYS A 104 -18.25 0.14 7.31
CA LYS A 104 -18.35 -1.33 7.29
C LYS A 104 -17.53 -1.95 6.17
N TYR A 105 -17.50 -1.31 4.99
CA TYR A 105 -16.62 -1.73 3.90
C TYR A 105 -15.14 -1.69 4.32
N PHE A 106 -14.67 -0.56 4.85
CA PHE A 106 -13.27 -0.44 5.30
C PHE A 106 -12.95 -1.34 6.48
N GLU A 107 -13.89 -1.58 7.41
CA GLU A 107 -13.68 -2.55 8.48
C GLU A 107 -13.39 -3.94 7.91
N MET A 108 -14.24 -4.42 7.00
CA MET A 108 -14.04 -5.73 6.37
C MET A 108 -12.74 -5.77 5.56
N GLU A 109 -12.49 -4.77 4.72
CA GLU A 109 -11.33 -4.71 3.85
C GLU A 109 -10.03 -4.63 4.66
N LEU A 110 -9.97 -3.84 5.74
CA LEU A 110 -8.79 -3.74 6.58
C LEU A 110 -8.56 -5.00 7.43
N GLN A 111 -9.62 -5.72 7.81
CA GLN A 111 -9.47 -7.01 8.49
C GLN A 111 -8.84 -8.06 7.58
N THR A 112 -9.31 -8.17 6.33
CA THR A 112 -8.80 -9.15 5.35
C THR A 112 -7.48 -8.73 4.70
N THR A 113 -7.01 -7.50 4.93
CA THR A 113 -5.74 -7.00 4.40
C THR A 113 -4.73 -6.67 5.49
N ALA A 114 -4.82 -5.48 6.07
CA ALA A 114 -3.84 -4.98 7.02
C ALA A 114 -3.75 -5.86 8.28
N VAL A 115 -4.89 -6.24 8.87
CA VAL A 115 -4.90 -7.04 10.10
C VAL A 115 -4.39 -8.46 9.83
N ASP A 116 -4.95 -9.17 8.84
CA ASP A 116 -4.48 -10.50 8.44
C ASP A 116 -2.98 -10.52 8.16
N LEU A 117 -2.49 -9.63 7.29
CA LEU A 117 -1.08 -9.60 6.93
C LEU A 117 -0.21 -9.31 8.16
N SER A 118 -0.59 -8.36 9.00
CA SER A 118 0.19 -8.08 10.21
C SER A 118 0.23 -9.27 11.17
N ASN A 119 -0.86 -10.02 11.32
CA ASN A 119 -0.89 -11.20 12.17
C ASN A 119 -0.01 -12.33 11.61
N ARG A 120 0.05 -12.49 10.28
CA ARG A 120 1.00 -13.42 9.65
C ARG A 120 2.44 -13.05 9.95
N PHE A 121 2.80 -11.78 9.80
CA PHE A 121 4.15 -11.29 10.11
C PHE A 121 4.51 -11.40 11.59
N ASP A 122 3.53 -11.25 12.50
CA ASP A 122 3.73 -11.44 13.95
C ASP A 122 4.02 -12.91 14.28
N LYS A 123 3.33 -13.82 13.58
CA LYS A 123 3.43 -15.26 13.79
C LYS A 123 4.72 -15.85 13.20
N ASP A 124 4.99 -15.57 11.93
CA ASP A 124 6.19 -16.04 11.23
C ASP A 124 6.51 -15.09 10.07
N PHE A 125 7.64 -14.40 10.20
CA PHE A 125 8.10 -13.43 9.21
C PHE A 125 8.38 -14.05 7.84
N LYS A 126 8.99 -15.24 7.81
CA LYS A 126 9.39 -15.90 6.55
C LYS A 126 8.17 -16.49 5.85
N ASP A 127 7.28 -17.13 6.58
CA ASP A 127 6.00 -17.64 6.06
C ASP A 127 5.12 -16.50 5.51
N ALA A 128 5.07 -15.35 6.19
CA ALA A 128 4.36 -14.18 5.70
C ALA A 128 4.95 -13.64 4.38
N CYS A 129 6.26 -13.70 4.20
CA CYS A 129 6.91 -13.36 2.93
C CYS A 129 6.59 -14.39 1.84
N GLN A 130 6.52 -15.68 2.18
CA GLN A 130 6.09 -16.72 1.25
C GLN A 130 4.63 -16.49 0.80
N TYR A 131 3.74 -16.15 1.73
CA TYR A 131 2.36 -15.79 1.43
C TYR A 131 2.27 -14.57 0.48
N LEU A 132 3.10 -13.55 0.72
CA LEU A 132 3.20 -12.40 -0.19
C LEU A 132 3.70 -12.78 -1.57
N LEU A 133 4.68 -13.67 -1.68
CA LEU A 133 5.21 -14.15 -2.95
C LEU A 133 4.17 -14.96 -3.73
N GLU A 134 3.50 -15.90 -3.06
CA GLU A 134 2.67 -16.90 -3.73
C GLU A 134 1.25 -16.40 -4.00
N GLU A 135 0.61 -15.80 -3.00
CA GLU A 135 -0.82 -15.52 -3.02
C GLU A 135 -1.15 -14.04 -3.25
N LYS A 136 -0.29 -13.13 -2.81
CA LYS A 136 -0.60 -11.69 -2.75
C LYS A 136 0.29 -10.80 -3.59
N PHE A 137 1.20 -11.36 -4.38
CA PHE A 137 2.25 -10.61 -5.07
C PHE A 137 1.72 -9.44 -5.90
N SER A 138 0.78 -9.73 -6.80
CA SER A 138 0.18 -8.74 -7.68
C SER A 138 -0.77 -7.81 -6.95
N GLU A 139 -1.57 -8.34 -6.02
CA GLU A 139 -2.57 -7.58 -5.26
C GLU A 139 -1.91 -6.52 -4.35
N TYR A 140 -0.73 -6.84 -3.80
CA TYR A 140 -0.01 -5.99 -2.85
C TYR A 140 1.22 -5.33 -3.51
N HIS A 141 1.34 -5.41 -4.83
CA HIS A 141 2.46 -4.86 -5.59
C HIS A 141 3.81 -5.09 -4.90
N VAL A 142 4.08 -6.34 -4.52
CA VAL A 142 5.22 -6.71 -3.66
C VAL A 142 6.54 -6.53 -4.42
N PHE A 143 7.57 -6.04 -3.73
CA PHE A 143 8.86 -5.75 -4.36
C PHE A 143 9.79 -6.97 -4.33
N PHE A 144 10.43 -7.28 -5.47
CA PHE A 144 11.28 -8.47 -5.63
C PHE A 144 12.48 -8.50 -4.70
N ASP A 145 13.22 -7.39 -4.60
CA ASP A 145 14.40 -7.27 -3.75
C ASP A 145 14.08 -7.53 -2.27
N PHE A 146 12.89 -7.15 -1.79
CA PHE A 146 12.43 -7.51 -0.45
C PHE A 146 12.28 -9.02 -0.28
N LEU A 147 11.60 -9.68 -1.22
CA LEU A 147 11.40 -11.12 -1.16
C LEU A 147 12.73 -11.87 -1.30
N ILE A 148 13.65 -11.40 -2.14
CA ILE A 148 14.98 -12.00 -2.33
C ILE A 148 15.83 -11.87 -1.05
N ASP A 149 15.80 -10.71 -0.39
CA ASP A 149 16.52 -10.48 0.87
C ASP A 149 16.07 -11.44 2.01
N VAL A 150 14.83 -11.95 1.94
CA VAL A 150 14.23 -12.78 3.00
C VAL A 150 14.17 -14.27 2.63
N LEU A 151 13.74 -14.58 1.41
CA LEU A 151 13.49 -15.94 0.93
C LEU A 151 14.68 -16.51 0.16
N GLY A 152 15.52 -15.66 -0.42
CA GLY A 152 16.60 -16.03 -1.34
C GLY A 152 16.16 -15.93 -2.79
N GLU A 153 17.15 -15.71 -3.67
CA GLU A 153 16.95 -15.48 -5.10
C GLU A 153 16.21 -16.64 -5.78
N GLU A 154 16.66 -17.88 -5.54
CA GLU A 154 16.10 -19.09 -6.16
C GLU A 154 14.58 -19.20 -5.97
N SER A 155 14.06 -18.80 -4.81
CA SER A 155 12.62 -18.86 -4.51
C SER A 155 11.81 -17.82 -5.28
N VAL A 156 12.41 -16.71 -5.71
CA VAL A 156 11.69 -15.56 -6.28
C VAL A 156 11.82 -15.51 -7.81
N MET A 157 12.86 -16.14 -8.39
CA MET A 157 13.19 -16.00 -9.81
C MET A 157 12.07 -16.38 -10.78
N TYR A 158 11.22 -17.36 -10.43
CA TYR A 158 10.09 -17.71 -11.29
C TYR A 158 9.13 -16.52 -11.47
N ARG A 159 8.87 -15.74 -10.41
CA ARG A 159 8.00 -14.56 -10.43
C ARG A 159 8.66 -13.39 -11.18
N VAL A 160 9.98 -13.28 -11.09
CA VAL A 160 10.76 -12.31 -11.88
C VAL A 160 10.62 -12.62 -13.37
N ASN A 161 10.77 -13.89 -13.76
CA ASN A 161 10.60 -14.32 -15.15
C ASN A 161 9.17 -14.07 -15.66
N GLU A 162 8.15 -14.41 -14.88
CA GLU A 162 6.75 -14.10 -15.21
C GLU A 162 6.54 -12.59 -15.45
N PHE A 163 7.13 -11.74 -14.62
CA PHE A 163 7.07 -10.29 -14.79
C PHE A 163 7.74 -9.82 -16.09
N ILE A 164 8.91 -10.39 -16.43
CA ILE A 164 9.63 -10.08 -17.68
C ILE A 164 8.82 -10.49 -18.91
N GLU A 165 8.21 -11.68 -18.88
CA GLU A 165 7.40 -12.21 -19.98
C GLU A 165 6.14 -11.37 -20.24
N GLN A 166 5.62 -10.73 -19.20
CA GLN A 166 4.45 -9.84 -19.28
C GLN A 166 4.79 -8.41 -19.74
N LEU A 167 6.07 -8.07 -19.94
CA LEU A 167 6.47 -6.75 -20.40
C LEU A 167 5.93 -6.45 -21.80
N SER A 168 5.20 -5.35 -21.92
CA SER A 168 4.71 -4.86 -23.20
C SER A 168 5.86 -4.33 -24.06
N ASP A 169 5.65 -4.19 -25.37
CA ASP A 169 6.66 -3.59 -26.25
C ASP A 169 6.97 -2.12 -25.88
N SER A 170 5.98 -1.42 -25.30
CA SER A 170 6.17 -0.09 -24.71
C SER A 170 7.14 -0.14 -23.53
N ASP A 171 7.02 -1.13 -22.64
CA ASP A 171 7.93 -1.30 -21.52
C ASP A 171 9.35 -1.60 -22.01
N LYS A 172 9.49 -2.51 -22.98
CA LYS A 172 10.80 -2.83 -23.60
C LYS A 172 11.46 -1.59 -24.22
N GLN A 173 10.68 -0.74 -24.89
CA GLN A 173 11.19 0.53 -25.42
C GLN A 173 11.63 1.48 -24.30
N GLN A 174 10.84 1.62 -23.24
CA GLN A 174 11.21 2.44 -22.08
C GLN A 174 12.48 1.94 -21.39
N ILE A 175 12.68 0.62 -21.32
CA ILE A 175 13.91 0.01 -20.80
C ILE A 175 15.11 0.38 -21.67
N ALA A 176 14.97 0.29 -23.00
CA ALA A 176 16.02 0.69 -23.93
C ALA A 176 16.38 2.18 -23.79
N ASP A 177 15.40 3.05 -23.59
CA ASP A 177 15.59 4.48 -23.37
C ASP A 177 16.28 4.76 -22.02
N TYR A 178 15.88 4.05 -20.96
CA TYR A 178 16.54 4.14 -19.65
C TYR A 178 18.01 3.76 -19.72
N LYS A 179 18.36 2.69 -20.46
CA LYS A 179 19.75 2.28 -20.71
C LYS A 179 20.56 3.33 -21.49
N LYS A 180 19.90 4.21 -22.25
CA LYS A 180 20.52 5.38 -22.94
C LYS A 180 20.59 6.64 -22.06
N GLY A 181 20.18 6.56 -20.79
CA GLY A 181 20.25 7.68 -19.84
C GLY A 181 18.95 8.45 -19.66
N VAL A 182 17.84 8.04 -20.27
CA VAL A 182 16.54 8.71 -20.06
C VAL A 182 16.04 8.48 -18.63
N ARG A 183 15.53 9.54 -17.99
CA ARG A 183 15.03 9.53 -16.60
C ARG A 183 13.74 10.35 -16.47
N ASN A 184 12.70 9.97 -17.23
CA ASN A 184 11.44 10.72 -17.31
C ASN A 184 10.20 9.93 -16.85
N LYS A 185 10.34 8.66 -16.45
CA LYS A 185 9.26 7.84 -15.90
C LYS A 185 9.46 7.62 -14.40
N SER A 186 8.35 7.46 -13.67
CA SER A 186 8.39 7.24 -12.21
C SER A 186 9.23 6.01 -11.84
N TRP A 187 9.12 4.91 -12.58
CA TRP A 187 9.88 3.69 -12.32
C TRP A 187 11.40 3.87 -12.51
N MET A 188 11.82 4.80 -13.37
CA MET A 188 13.24 5.10 -13.62
C MET A 188 13.87 5.94 -12.50
N LEU A 189 13.05 6.65 -11.74
CA LEU A 189 13.47 7.56 -10.66
C LEU A 189 13.39 6.86 -9.30
N ASN A 190 12.39 6.01 -9.10
CA ASN A 190 12.06 5.38 -7.84
C ASN A 190 12.40 3.88 -7.83
N ARG A 191 12.47 3.29 -6.64
CA ARG A 191 12.57 1.83 -6.46
C ARG A 191 11.28 1.18 -6.99
N SER A 192 11.41 0.13 -7.79
CA SER A 192 10.28 -0.63 -8.37
C SER A 192 10.76 -1.97 -8.91
N ASN A 193 9.83 -2.90 -9.17
CA ASN A 193 10.16 -4.18 -9.81
C ASN A 193 10.74 -4.01 -11.21
N MET A 194 10.23 -3.06 -12.00
CA MET A 194 10.82 -2.73 -13.31
C MET A 194 12.27 -2.29 -13.18
N ARG A 195 12.57 -1.40 -12.21
CA ARG A 195 13.94 -0.96 -11.97
C ARG A 195 14.84 -2.10 -11.50
N PHE A 196 14.35 -2.94 -10.60
CA PHE A 196 15.07 -4.11 -10.10
C PHE A 196 15.51 -5.03 -11.25
N VAL A 197 14.58 -5.37 -12.16
CA VAL A 197 14.81 -6.24 -13.31
C VAL A 197 15.74 -5.62 -14.37
N VAL A 198 15.81 -4.30 -14.46
CA VAL A 198 16.65 -3.63 -15.46
C VAL A 198 18.07 -3.41 -14.95
N ASP A 199 18.22 -3.21 -13.64
CA ASP A 199 19.50 -2.94 -12.98
C ASP A 199 20.25 -4.24 -12.57
N ASN A 200 19.61 -5.41 -12.59
CA ASN A 200 20.20 -6.73 -12.31
C ASN A 200 19.96 -7.69 -13.48
#